data_AF-A7E5I2-F1
#
_entry.id   AF-A7E5I2-F1
#
_cell.length_a   1.000
_cell.length_b   1.000
_cell.length_c   1.000
_cell.angle_alpha   90.00
_cell.angle_beta   90.00
_cell.angle_gamma   90.00
#
_symmetry.space_group_name_H-M   'P 1'
#
loop_
_entity.id
_entity.type
_entity.pdbx_description
1 polymer ?
#
loop_
_entity_poly.entity_id
_entity_poly.type
_entity_poly.pdbx_seq_one_letter_code
_entity_poly.pdbx_strand_id
1 'polypeptide(L)'
;MSNPSILLLGTLDSKREEILYLRAQILTHSKPTTKVLLADVGRRPATDPEIDIPQSETLSHASSPIDYSTLSRGEYIEHISICATNLVRELFEKKSIHAIIGIGGSGGTSLCAYIMRNALPIGFPKLVVSTMGSGNTGPYVGETDITMMYSVVDIAGTNSILKGILDNAAGAISGLAYAYWKRCIKKEQANNVPRKKGIGLTMFGITTPCVEMVKNILEKNSKEYEIYIFHATGPGGKAMERLIREKRIDAVLDVTTTEIADYVCGGILSAGPERLSAAAEMGIPQIVSVGACDCVNFGPRDSIPEKFKDRVLVQHNPDMTLMRSNADECAEIGKFIAGRLKEKAKRKDLVKVCLPRKGTSMLAVEGGKFHDVEADKMLFEAIKDGLDGSGIEVLEKNRTVNDEEFAQFMAEELIQLISKS
;
A
#
# COMPACT_ATOMS: atom_id res chain seq x y z
N MET A 1 14.14 -24.15 14.83
CA MET A 1 13.34 -23.49 13.77
C MET A 1 13.32 -24.37 12.55
N SER A 2 12.17 -24.41 11.86
CA SER A 2 11.96 -25.15 10.62
C SER A 2 12.92 -24.69 9.52
N ASN A 3 13.13 -25.53 8.51
CA ASN A 3 13.85 -25.15 7.30
C ASN A 3 13.07 -24.10 6.48
N PRO A 4 13.73 -23.37 5.55
CA PRO A 4 13.01 -22.54 4.59
C PRO A 4 11.89 -23.35 3.93
N SER A 5 10.72 -22.72 3.78
CA SER A 5 9.52 -23.39 3.27
C SER A 5 8.82 -22.43 2.31
N ILE A 6 8.52 -22.90 1.11
CA ILE A 6 7.96 -22.09 0.02
C ILE A 6 6.57 -22.63 -0.28
N LEU A 7 5.57 -21.77 -0.27
CA LEU A 7 4.22 -22.12 -0.74
C LEU A 7 4.12 -21.86 -2.24
N LEU A 8 3.80 -22.90 -3.00
CA LEU A 8 3.51 -22.82 -4.43
C LEU A 8 1.99 -22.92 -4.63
N LEU A 9 1.38 -21.81 -5.05
CA LEU A 9 -0.03 -21.77 -5.44
C LEU A 9 -0.18 -22.17 -6.91
N GLY A 10 -1.12 -23.08 -7.19
CA GLY A 10 -1.33 -23.61 -8.53
C GLY A 10 -2.79 -23.84 -8.88
N THR A 11 -3.18 -23.53 -10.12
CA THR A 11 -4.46 -24.01 -10.70
C THR A 11 -4.20 -25.32 -11.44
N LEU A 12 -4.12 -26.43 -10.69
CA LEU A 12 -3.62 -27.70 -11.24
C LEU A 12 -4.56 -28.33 -12.27
N ASP A 13 -5.84 -27.94 -12.29
CA ASP A 13 -6.78 -28.34 -13.34
C ASP A 13 -6.47 -27.81 -14.74
N SER A 14 -5.56 -26.83 -14.86
CA SER A 14 -5.19 -26.22 -16.14
C SER A 14 -3.70 -26.07 -16.37
N LYS A 15 -2.87 -26.07 -15.31
CA LYS A 15 -1.43 -25.75 -15.37
C LYS A 15 -0.55 -26.74 -14.63
N ARG A 16 -1.01 -27.98 -14.45
CA ARG A 16 -0.31 -29.00 -13.64
C ARG A 16 1.13 -29.19 -14.09
N GLU A 17 1.38 -29.35 -15.39
CA GLU A 17 2.73 -29.63 -15.90
C GLU A 17 3.72 -28.50 -15.60
N GLU A 18 3.30 -27.25 -15.79
CA GLU A 18 4.09 -26.06 -15.55
C GLU A 18 4.35 -25.85 -14.05
N ILE A 19 3.34 -26.10 -13.21
CA ILE A 19 3.44 -26.03 -11.75
C ILE A 19 4.40 -27.09 -11.22
N LEU A 20 4.28 -28.35 -11.67
CA LEU A 20 5.17 -29.42 -11.27
C LEU A 20 6.61 -29.19 -11.75
N TYR A 21 6.79 -28.67 -12.97
CA TYR A 21 8.09 -28.26 -13.47
C TYR A 21 8.72 -27.18 -12.58
N LEU A 22 7.96 -26.13 -12.25
CA LEU A 22 8.42 -25.06 -11.35
C LEU A 22 8.77 -25.61 -9.97
N ARG A 23 7.94 -26.48 -9.40
CA ARG A 23 8.22 -27.15 -8.11
C ARG A 23 9.55 -27.90 -8.15
N ALA A 24 9.79 -28.68 -9.21
CA ALA A 24 11.03 -29.41 -9.39
C ALA A 24 12.24 -28.46 -9.46
N GLN A 25 12.15 -27.37 -10.22
CA GLN A 25 13.24 -26.39 -10.29
C GLN A 25 13.47 -25.69 -8.93
N ILE A 26 12.41 -25.38 -8.17
CA ILE A 26 12.56 -24.80 -6.83
C ILE A 26 13.36 -25.74 -5.92
N LEU A 27 13.06 -27.04 -5.94
CA LEU A 27 13.81 -28.04 -5.17
C LEU A 27 15.27 -28.13 -5.62
N THR A 28 15.56 -28.01 -6.91
CA THR A 28 16.93 -28.01 -7.46
C THR A 28 17.74 -26.79 -7.02
N HIS A 29 17.16 -25.59 -7.06
CA HIS A 29 17.85 -24.33 -6.69
C HIS A 29 17.92 -24.09 -5.18
N SER A 30 17.03 -24.72 -4.43
CA SER A 30 16.96 -24.57 -2.99
C SER A 30 18.01 -25.42 -2.25
N LYS A 31 18.27 -25.07 -0.99
CA LYS A 31 19.03 -25.96 -0.11
C LYS A 31 18.29 -27.29 0.04
N PRO A 32 18.99 -28.44 0.21
CA PRO A 32 18.35 -29.76 0.37
C PRO A 32 17.31 -29.86 1.48
N THR A 33 17.38 -28.96 2.47
CA THR A 33 16.46 -28.95 3.60
C THR A 33 15.18 -28.13 3.35
N THR A 34 15.12 -27.39 2.25
CA THR A 34 13.99 -26.51 1.89
C THR A 34 12.77 -27.34 1.52
N LYS A 35 11.61 -26.95 2.06
CA LYS A 35 10.33 -27.58 1.72
C LYS A 35 9.57 -26.75 0.69
N VAL A 36 8.87 -27.41 -0.22
CA VAL A 36 7.91 -26.77 -1.13
C VAL A 36 6.54 -27.37 -0.85
N LEU A 37 5.61 -26.55 -0.38
CA LEU A 37 4.23 -26.93 -0.14
C LEU A 37 3.42 -26.55 -1.39
N LEU A 38 2.84 -27.53 -2.08
CA LEU A 38 2.01 -27.31 -3.25
C LEU A 38 0.53 -27.26 -2.85
N ALA A 39 -0.11 -26.10 -3.05
CA ALA A 39 -1.53 -25.90 -2.80
C ALA A 39 -2.34 -25.76 -4.08
N ASP A 40 -3.37 -26.60 -4.22
CA ASP A 40 -4.31 -26.54 -5.33
C ASP A 40 -5.39 -25.49 -5.08
N VAL A 41 -5.46 -24.52 -6.00
CA VAL A 41 -6.48 -23.47 -6.08
C VAL A 41 -7.22 -23.53 -7.42
N GLY A 42 -7.10 -24.64 -8.16
CA GLY A 42 -7.85 -24.94 -9.38
C GLY A 42 -9.34 -25.09 -9.11
N ARG A 43 -10.18 -25.05 -10.17
CA ARG A 43 -11.64 -25.24 -10.05
C ARG A 43 -12.03 -26.70 -10.00
N ARG A 44 -11.33 -27.55 -10.75
CA ARG A 44 -11.50 -29.00 -10.66
C ARG A 44 -10.40 -29.56 -9.77
N PRO A 45 -10.72 -30.46 -8.83
CA PRO A 45 -9.68 -31.07 -8.00
C PRO A 45 -8.72 -31.86 -8.88
N ALA A 46 -7.42 -31.58 -8.74
CA ALA A 46 -6.39 -32.42 -9.35
C ALA A 46 -5.99 -33.54 -8.37
N THR A 47 -5.60 -34.69 -8.92
CA THR A 47 -4.98 -35.78 -8.16
C THR A 47 -3.54 -35.94 -8.62
N ASP A 48 -2.61 -35.67 -7.70
CA ASP A 48 -1.18 -35.82 -7.91
C ASP A 48 -0.50 -36.01 -6.53
N PRO A 49 0.45 -36.96 -6.39
CA PRO A 49 1.10 -37.22 -5.10
C PRO A 49 1.95 -36.04 -4.59
N GLU A 50 2.31 -35.09 -5.46
CA GLU A 50 3.09 -33.92 -5.07
C GLU A 50 2.23 -32.78 -4.48
N ILE A 51 0.89 -32.93 -4.47
CA ILE A 51 -0.03 -31.95 -3.86
C ILE A 51 -0.04 -32.16 -2.34
N ASP A 52 0.52 -31.19 -1.62
CA ASP A 52 0.51 -31.20 -0.16
C ASP A 52 -0.83 -30.70 0.41
N ILE A 53 -1.44 -29.71 -0.24
CA ILE A 53 -2.70 -29.09 0.18
C ILE A 53 -3.72 -29.24 -0.95
N PRO A 54 -4.63 -30.23 -0.88
CA PRO A 54 -5.62 -30.46 -1.92
C PRO A 54 -6.66 -29.33 -1.95
N GLN A 55 -7.33 -29.18 -3.10
CA GLN A 55 -8.38 -28.17 -3.29
C GLN A 55 -9.43 -28.19 -2.17
N SER A 56 -9.84 -29.38 -1.72
CA SER A 56 -10.83 -29.54 -0.65
C SER A 56 -10.39 -28.93 0.68
N GLU A 57 -9.10 -28.97 1.00
CA GLU A 57 -8.54 -28.35 2.19
C GLU A 57 -8.49 -26.83 2.03
N THR A 58 -8.13 -26.32 0.85
CA THR A 58 -8.23 -24.88 0.57
C THR A 58 -9.66 -24.39 0.77
N LEU A 59 -10.66 -25.09 0.20
CA LEU A 59 -12.07 -24.74 0.27
C LEU A 59 -12.67 -24.87 1.69
N SER A 60 -12.10 -25.69 2.57
CA SER A 60 -12.56 -25.81 3.96
C SER A 60 -12.27 -24.57 4.82
N HIS A 61 -11.45 -23.64 4.32
CA HIS A 61 -11.19 -22.34 4.95
C HIS A 61 -12.24 -21.27 4.59
N ALA A 62 -13.36 -21.67 3.99
CA ALA A 62 -14.51 -20.82 3.74
C ALA A 62 -15.22 -20.43 5.03
N SER A 63 -15.73 -19.20 5.10
CA SER A 63 -16.55 -18.74 6.23
C SER A 63 -17.96 -19.35 6.22
N SER A 64 -18.41 -19.92 5.11
CA SER A 64 -19.72 -20.56 4.97
C SER A 64 -19.72 -21.64 3.88
N PRO A 65 -20.57 -22.68 3.97
CA PRO A 65 -20.68 -23.70 2.93
C PRO A 65 -21.23 -23.11 1.63
N ILE A 66 -20.59 -23.40 0.50
CA ILE A 66 -20.98 -22.95 -0.84
C ILE A 66 -20.87 -24.13 -1.81
N ASP A 67 -21.84 -24.27 -2.72
CA ASP A 67 -21.73 -25.20 -3.85
C ASP A 67 -20.95 -24.54 -5.00
N TYR A 68 -19.63 -24.78 -5.00
CA TYR A 68 -18.70 -24.23 -5.99
C TYR A 68 -18.96 -24.68 -7.43
N SER A 69 -19.74 -25.74 -7.65
CA SER A 69 -20.04 -26.25 -8.99
C SER A 69 -20.92 -25.29 -9.81
N THR A 70 -21.76 -24.51 -9.11
CA THR A 70 -22.76 -23.61 -9.70
C THR A 70 -22.24 -22.22 -10.04
N LEU A 71 -21.08 -21.84 -9.49
CA LEU A 71 -20.50 -20.51 -9.65
C LEU A 71 -20.01 -20.25 -11.08
N SER A 72 -20.12 -19.02 -11.57
CA SER A 72 -19.37 -18.60 -12.76
C SER A 72 -17.85 -18.68 -12.52
N ARG A 73 -17.05 -18.51 -13.57
CA ARG A 73 -15.58 -18.49 -13.42
C ARG A 73 -15.11 -17.34 -12.53
N GLY A 74 -15.74 -16.17 -12.65
CA GLY A 74 -15.40 -14.99 -11.85
C GLY A 74 -15.71 -15.19 -10.37
N GLU A 75 -16.95 -15.60 -10.06
CA GLU A 75 -17.39 -15.89 -8.70
C GLU A 75 -16.54 -16.98 -8.05
N TYR A 76 -16.20 -18.04 -8.79
CA TYR A 76 -15.30 -19.07 -8.27
C TYR A 76 -13.94 -18.48 -7.87
N ILE A 77 -13.32 -17.67 -8.74
CA ILE A 77 -12.03 -17.03 -8.48
C ILE A 77 -12.11 -16.15 -7.22
N GLU A 78 -13.19 -15.38 -7.04
CA GLU A 78 -13.39 -14.56 -5.86
C GLU A 78 -13.46 -15.41 -4.58
N HIS A 79 -14.29 -16.45 -4.57
CA HIS A 79 -14.48 -17.32 -3.41
C HIS A 79 -13.22 -18.12 -3.06
N ILE A 80 -12.57 -18.77 -4.04
CA ILE A 80 -11.33 -19.51 -3.78
C ILE A 80 -10.20 -18.57 -3.32
N SER A 81 -10.17 -17.32 -3.81
CA SER A 81 -9.21 -16.31 -3.34
C SER A 81 -9.35 -16.03 -1.85
N ILE A 82 -10.58 -15.90 -1.35
CA ILE A 82 -10.86 -15.68 0.08
C ILE A 82 -10.44 -16.89 0.91
N CYS A 83 -10.81 -18.11 0.49
CA CYS A 83 -10.48 -19.33 1.21
C CYS A 83 -8.97 -19.55 1.27
N ALA A 84 -8.28 -19.42 0.13
CA ALA A 84 -6.82 -19.51 0.07
C ALA A 84 -6.14 -18.38 0.85
N THR A 85 -6.71 -17.18 0.93
CA THR A 85 -6.19 -16.09 1.78
C THR A 85 -6.18 -16.51 3.25
N ASN A 86 -7.25 -17.15 3.74
CA ASN A 86 -7.33 -17.63 5.12
C ASN A 86 -6.31 -18.74 5.40
N LEU A 87 -6.19 -19.71 4.49
CA LEU A 87 -5.17 -20.76 4.55
C LEU A 87 -3.76 -20.16 4.62
N VAL A 88 -3.43 -19.23 3.71
CA VAL A 88 -2.09 -18.61 3.67
C VAL A 88 -1.80 -17.81 4.94
N ARG A 89 -2.81 -17.12 5.47
CA ARG A 89 -2.69 -16.39 6.74
C ARG A 89 -2.38 -17.34 7.90
N GLU A 90 -3.10 -18.46 7.99
CA GLU A 90 -2.84 -19.49 9.01
C GLU A 90 -1.43 -20.07 8.88
N LEU A 91 -0.98 -20.41 7.67
CA LEU A 91 0.37 -20.90 7.42
C LEU A 91 1.45 -19.87 7.82
N PHE A 92 1.20 -18.58 7.56
CA PHE A 92 2.08 -17.50 7.94
C PHE A 92 2.15 -17.31 9.46
N GLU A 93 1.01 -17.28 10.15
CA GLU A 93 0.90 -17.14 11.61
C GLU A 93 1.59 -18.30 12.35
N LYS A 94 1.46 -19.53 11.80
CA LYS A 94 2.19 -20.72 12.28
C LYS A 94 3.67 -20.72 11.91
N LYS A 95 4.20 -19.68 11.26
CA LYS A 95 5.58 -19.60 10.74
C LYS A 95 5.98 -20.81 9.88
N SER A 96 5.02 -21.36 9.14
CA SER A 96 5.19 -22.58 8.35
C SER A 96 5.66 -22.31 6.92
N ILE A 97 5.63 -21.04 6.49
CA ILE A 97 6.08 -20.59 5.16
C ILE A 97 6.99 -19.36 5.29
N HIS A 98 7.90 -19.20 4.32
CA HIS A 98 8.93 -18.16 4.26
C HIS A 98 8.93 -17.41 2.93
N ALA A 99 8.22 -17.92 1.93
CA ALA A 99 7.94 -17.26 0.67
C ALA A 99 6.70 -17.88 0.03
N ILE A 100 6.08 -17.16 -0.90
CA ILE A 100 4.97 -17.64 -1.71
C ILE A 100 5.22 -17.33 -3.17
N ILE A 101 4.90 -18.29 -4.04
CA ILE A 101 4.99 -18.15 -5.49
C ILE A 101 3.72 -18.70 -6.16
N GLY A 102 3.29 -18.06 -7.24
CA GLY A 102 2.23 -18.56 -8.10
C GLY A 102 2.51 -18.25 -9.57
N ILE A 103 1.85 -18.97 -10.47
CA ILE A 103 1.95 -18.74 -11.91
C ILE A 103 0.56 -18.63 -12.54
N GLY A 104 0.39 -17.79 -13.55
CA GLY A 104 -0.87 -17.78 -14.30
C GLY A 104 -1.00 -16.71 -15.37
N GLY A 105 -2.03 -16.90 -16.21
CA GLY A 105 -2.53 -15.82 -17.07
C GLY A 105 -3.25 -14.74 -16.25
N SER A 106 -4.08 -13.91 -16.87
CA SER A 106 -4.83 -12.85 -16.18
C SER A 106 -5.61 -13.35 -14.94
N GLY A 107 -6.38 -14.43 -15.08
CA GLY A 107 -7.16 -14.99 -13.96
C GLY A 107 -6.30 -15.56 -12.82
N GLY A 108 -5.30 -16.38 -13.14
CA GLY A 108 -4.39 -16.96 -12.15
C GLY A 108 -3.51 -15.91 -11.46
N THR A 109 -3.11 -14.87 -12.19
CA THR A 109 -2.40 -13.71 -11.65
C THR A 109 -3.28 -12.96 -10.66
N SER A 110 -4.54 -12.68 -11.02
CA SER A 110 -5.50 -11.99 -10.15
C SER A 110 -5.71 -12.75 -8.84
N LEU A 111 -5.92 -14.06 -8.93
CA LEU A 111 -6.06 -14.98 -7.80
C LEU A 111 -4.83 -14.95 -6.88
N CYS A 112 -3.64 -15.24 -7.43
CA CYS A 112 -2.40 -15.29 -6.64
C CYS A 112 -2.09 -13.93 -6.00
N ALA A 113 -2.21 -12.85 -6.76
CA ALA A 113 -1.93 -11.51 -6.27
C ALA A 113 -2.92 -11.07 -5.18
N TYR A 114 -4.21 -11.42 -5.30
CA TYR A 114 -5.19 -11.18 -4.24
C TYR A 114 -4.79 -11.91 -2.95
N ILE A 115 -4.49 -13.20 -3.02
CA ILE A 115 -4.09 -14.01 -1.85
C ILE A 115 -2.86 -13.40 -1.20
N MET A 116 -1.83 -13.13 -2.00
CA MET A 116 -0.56 -12.55 -1.55
C MET A 116 -0.74 -11.20 -0.87
N ARG A 117 -1.58 -10.32 -1.41
CA ARG A 117 -1.87 -9.00 -0.80
C ARG A 117 -2.67 -9.12 0.48
N ASN A 118 -3.60 -10.05 0.62
CA ASN A 118 -4.52 -10.04 1.76
C ASN A 118 -4.10 -10.96 2.91
N ALA A 119 -3.20 -11.92 2.65
CA ALA A 119 -2.75 -12.87 3.65
C ALA A 119 -1.41 -12.50 4.30
N LEU A 120 -0.55 -11.74 3.60
CA LEU A 120 0.86 -11.61 3.96
C LEU A 120 1.28 -10.14 4.13
N PRO A 121 2.15 -9.83 5.11
CA PRO A 121 2.59 -8.46 5.35
C PRO A 121 3.62 -7.98 4.31
N ILE A 122 3.85 -6.67 4.30
CA ILE A 122 4.94 -6.07 3.53
C ILE A 122 6.29 -6.61 4.04
N GLY A 123 7.16 -7.01 3.12
CA GLY A 123 8.49 -7.58 3.40
C GLY A 123 8.53 -9.11 3.48
N PHE A 124 7.37 -9.78 3.45
CA PHE A 124 7.31 -11.23 3.21
C PHE A 124 7.51 -11.52 1.71
N PRO A 125 8.36 -12.47 1.30
CA PRO A 125 8.59 -12.68 -0.12
C PRO A 125 7.38 -13.22 -0.89
N LYS A 126 6.96 -12.49 -1.92
CA LYS A 126 5.80 -12.78 -2.78
C LYS A 126 6.23 -12.67 -4.24
N LEU A 127 6.06 -13.72 -5.05
CA LEU A 127 6.41 -13.71 -6.48
C LEU A 127 5.28 -14.27 -7.34
N VAL A 128 4.94 -13.59 -8.43
CA VAL A 128 3.99 -14.11 -9.43
C VAL A 128 4.66 -14.14 -10.80
N VAL A 129 4.69 -15.31 -11.44
CA VAL A 129 5.02 -15.41 -12.88
C VAL A 129 3.72 -15.20 -13.68
N SER A 130 3.69 -14.14 -14.48
CA SER A 130 2.44 -13.63 -15.06
C SER A 130 2.58 -13.32 -16.55
N THR A 131 1.56 -13.68 -17.33
CA THR A 131 1.39 -13.18 -18.71
C THR A 131 1.00 -11.71 -18.75
N MET A 132 0.66 -11.11 -17.61
CA MET A 132 0.27 -9.70 -17.46
C MET A 132 1.42 -8.85 -16.86
N GLY A 133 2.62 -9.42 -16.73
CA GLY A 133 3.77 -8.75 -16.12
C GLY A 133 4.28 -7.53 -16.90
N SER A 134 4.04 -7.47 -18.21
CA SER A 134 4.41 -6.34 -19.09
C SER A 134 3.18 -5.51 -19.47
N GLY A 135 2.55 -4.88 -18.47
CA GLY A 135 1.35 -4.05 -18.66
C GLY A 135 1.02 -3.25 -17.40
N ASN A 136 -0.26 -2.89 -17.23
CA ASN A 136 -0.71 -2.26 -15.98
C ASN A 136 -0.73 -3.29 -14.84
N THR A 137 0.31 -3.26 -14.00
CA THR A 137 0.46 -4.17 -12.85
C THR A 137 -0.09 -3.62 -11.54
N GLY A 138 -0.52 -2.35 -11.52
CA GLY A 138 -1.03 -1.67 -10.32
C GLY A 138 -2.14 -2.44 -9.59
N PRO A 139 -3.16 -2.99 -10.28
CA PRO A 139 -4.21 -3.79 -9.63
C PRO A 139 -3.74 -5.10 -9.00
N TYR A 140 -2.62 -5.69 -9.47
CA TYR A 140 -2.05 -6.92 -8.92
C TYR A 140 -1.15 -6.62 -7.72
N VAL A 141 -0.22 -5.68 -7.87
CA VAL A 141 0.76 -5.32 -6.82
C VAL A 141 0.09 -4.55 -5.68
N GLY A 142 -0.84 -3.65 -6.01
CA GLY A 142 -1.45 -2.72 -5.07
C GLY A 142 -0.41 -1.89 -4.33
N GLU A 143 -0.58 -1.77 -3.03
CA GLU A 143 0.30 -1.08 -2.09
C GLU A 143 1.32 -2.02 -1.41
N THR A 144 1.58 -3.19 -2.01
CA THR A 144 2.48 -4.23 -1.47
C THR A 144 3.76 -4.39 -2.27
N ASP A 145 4.61 -5.31 -1.85
CA ASP A 145 5.91 -5.67 -2.44
C ASP A 145 5.84 -6.99 -3.22
N ILE A 146 4.76 -7.25 -3.96
CA ILE A 146 4.69 -8.41 -4.88
C ILE A 146 5.65 -8.21 -6.04
N THR A 147 6.55 -9.17 -6.24
CA THR A 147 7.41 -9.22 -7.42
C THR A 147 6.68 -9.88 -8.59
N MET A 148 6.59 -9.17 -9.72
CA MET A 148 6.01 -9.67 -10.95
C MET A 148 7.11 -10.11 -11.92
N MET A 149 7.09 -11.37 -12.37
CA MET A 149 7.97 -11.87 -13.43
C MET A 149 7.15 -12.10 -14.70
N TYR A 150 7.48 -11.41 -15.78
CA TYR A 150 6.76 -11.57 -17.04
C TYR A 150 7.08 -12.93 -17.68
N SER A 151 6.05 -13.70 -18.05
CA SER A 151 6.21 -15.04 -18.63
C SER A 151 6.68 -15.03 -20.08
N VAL A 152 6.66 -13.87 -20.75
CA VAL A 152 6.99 -13.64 -22.18
C VAL A 152 6.04 -14.34 -23.16
N VAL A 153 5.87 -15.64 -23.00
CA VAL A 153 4.90 -16.48 -23.72
C VAL A 153 3.74 -16.83 -22.80
N ASP A 154 2.64 -17.33 -23.36
CA ASP A 154 1.54 -17.85 -22.54
C ASP A 154 2.02 -19.03 -21.68
N ILE A 155 1.41 -19.19 -20.50
CA ILE A 155 1.68 -20.30 -19.58
C ILE A 155 0.79 -21.47 -20.02
N ALA A 156 1.24 -22.11 -21.09
CA ALA A 156 0.62 -23.26 -21.73
C ALA A 156 1.70 -24.19 -22.32
N GLY A 157 1.85 -25.36 -21.72
CA GLY A 157 2.83 -26.37 -22.09
C GLY A 157 4.24 -26.06 -21.58
N THR A 158 5.23 -26.77 -22.11
CA THR A 158 6.59 -26.77 -21.54
C THR A 158 7.67 -26.41 -22.57
N ASN A 159 7.44 -25.35 -23.34
CA ASN A 159 8.43 -24.88 -24.33
C ASN A 159 9.70 -24.35 -23.63
N SER A 160 10.82 -24.31 -24.36
CA SER A 160 12.13 -23.95 -23.80
C SER A 160 12.18 -22.53 -23.21
N ILE A 161 11.46 -21.58 -23.80
CA ILE A 161 11.38 -20.19 -23.32
C ILE A 161 10.68 -20.17 -21.95
N LEU A 162 9.49 -20.76 -21.86
CA LEU A 162 8.74 -20.82 -20.60
C LEU A 162 9.50 -21.59 -19.53
N LYS A 163 10.13 -22.73 -19.86
CA LYS A 163 10.97 -23.48 -18.93
C LYS A 163 12.10 -22.63 -18.36
N GLY A 164 12.83 -21.89 -19.22
CA GLY A 164 13.89 -20.99 -18.76
C GLY A 164 13.38 -19.88 -17.83
N ILE A 165 12.19 -19.34 -18.08
CA ILE A 165 11.60 -18.31 -17.22
C ILE A 165 11.14 -18.90 -15.88
N LEU A 166 10.52 -20.09 -15.88
CA LEU A 166 10.15 -20.79 -14.65
C LEU A 166 11.38 -21.21 -13.84
N ASP A 167 12.49 -21.55 -14.49
CA ASP A 167 13.76 -21.83 -13.83
C ASP A 167 14.35 -20.58 -13.14
N ASN A 168 14.32 -19.42 -13.82
CA ASN A 168 14.68 -18.15 -13.22
C ASN A 168 13.77 -17.79 -12.02
N ALA A 169 12.47 -18.04 -12.14
CA ALA A 169 11.51 -17.84 -11.05
C ALA A 169 11.83 -18.73 -9.85
N ALA A 170 12.21 -19.99 -10.10
CA ALA A 170 12.61 -20.94 -9.08
C ALA A 170 13.87 -20.48 -8.32
N GLY A 171 14.91 -20.04 -9.04
CA GLY A 171 16.10 -19.47 -8.42
C GLY A 171 15.80 -18.23 -7.58
N ALA A 172 14.97 -17.32 -8.11
CA ALA A 172 14.56 -16.10 -7.44
C ALA A 172 13.81 -16.39 -6.12
N ILE A 173 12.77 -17.23 -6.15
CA ILE A 173 11.98 -17.53 -4.95
C ILE A 173 12.79 -18.31 -3.91
N SER A 174 13.69 -19.20 -4.33
CA SER A 174 14.58 -19.94 -3.44
C SER A 174 15.52 -19.00 -2.66
N GLY A 175 16.12 -18.03 -3.35
CA GLY A 175 16.97 -17.01 -2.72
C GLY A 175 16.20 -16.11 -1.78
N LEU A 176 15.02 -15.65 -2.20
CA LEU A 176 14.13 -14.82 -1.39
C LEU A 176 13.68 -15.52 -0.09
N ALA A 177 13.24 -16.78 -0.20
CA ALA A 177 12.81 -17.58 0.94
C ALA A 177 13.94 -17.77 1.96
N TYR A 178 15.14 -18.11 1.47
CA TYR A 178 16.30 -18.28 2.33
C TYR A 178 16.75 -16.98 3.00
N ALA A 179 16.72 -15.87 2.28
CA ALA A 179 17.05 -14.55 2.84
C ALA A 179 16.05 -14.14 3.94
N TYR A 180 14.75 -14.36 3.72
CA TYR A 180 13.72 -14.09 4.73
C TYR A 180 13.86 -14.99 5.95
N TRP A 181 14.02 -16.30 5.76
CA TRP A 181 14.25 -17.27 6.83
C TRP A 181 15.46 -16.88 7.72
N LYS A 182 16.57 -16.45 7.10
CA LYS A 182 17.72 -15.92 7.85
C LYS A 182 17.39 -14.69 8.69
N ARG A 183 16.55 -13.77 8.18
CA ARG A 183 16.10 -12.60 8.95
C ARG A 183 15.24 -13.03 10.14
N CYS A 184 14.35 -14.00 9.97
CA CYS A 184 13.55 -14.56 11.06
C CYS A 184 14.42 -15.15 12.17
N ILE A 185 15.43 -15.97 11.82
CA ILE A 185 16.39 -16.51 12.80
C ILE A 185 17.11 -15.40 13.55
N LYS A 186 17.67 -14.43 12.83
CA LYS A 186 18.39 -13.31 13.47
C LYS A 186 17.48 -12.53 14.42
N LYS A 187 16.23 -12.30 14.04
CA LYS A 187 15.25 -11.58 14.86
C LYS A 187 14.92 -12.36 16.14
N GLU A 188 14.80 -13.68 16.06
CA GLU A 188 14.59 -14.54 17.24
C GLU A 188 15.83 -14.66 18.13
N GLN A 189 17.03 -14.54 17.56
CA GLN A 189 18.28 -14.54 18.32
C GLN A 189 18.57 -13.19 18.99
N ALA A 190 18.16 -12.08 18.36
CA ALA A 190 18.32 -10.72 18.86
C ALA A 190 17.34 -10.36 20.00
N ASN A 191 16.81 -11.37 20.72
CA ASN A 191 15.93 -11.22 21.86
C ASN A 191 16.41 -10.05 22.75
N ASN A 192 15.50 -9.10 23.02
CA ASN A 192 15.66 -7.93 23.90
C ASN A 192 16.04 -6.57 23.28
N VAL A 193 16.11 -6.40 21.95
CA VAL A 193 16.15 -5.03 21.37
C VAL A 193 14.72 -4.56 21.09
N PRO A 194 14.21 -3.51 21.79
CA PRO A 194 12.90 -2.95 21.51
C PRO A 194 12.83 -2.46 20.06
N ARG A 195 11.69 -2.66 19.40
CA ARG A 195 11.45 -2.06 18.09
C ARG A 195 11.43 -0.54 18.25
N LYS A 196 12.11 0.16 17.36
CA LYS A 196 11.96 1.62 17.22
C LYS A 196 10.50 2.00 16.95
N LYS A 197 10.05 3.13 17.48
CA LYS A 197 8.73 3.68 17.16
C LYS A 197 8.75 4.17 15.71
N GLY A 198 7.91 3.58 14.87
CA GLY A 198 7.78 3.92 13.46
C GLY A 198 6.95 5.18 13.30
N ILE A 199 7.47 6.19 12.61
CA ILE A 199 6.73 7.43 12.32
C ILE A 199 6.56 7.58 10.81
N GLY A 200 5.31 7.62 10.36
CA GLY A 200 4.97 7.84 8.95
C GLY A 200 4.86 9.32 8.61
N LEU A 201 5.55 9.77 7.56
CA LEU A 201 5.45 11.12 7.01
C LEU A 201 5.01 11.05 5.54
N THR A 202 4.08 11.90 5.11
CA THR A 202 3.71 12.02 3.70
C THR A 202 4.37 13.23 3.05
N MET A 203 4.84 13.06 1.83
CA MET A 203 5.64 14.05 1.10
C MET A 203 5.20 14.15 -0.35
N PHE A 204 5.33 15.33 -0.92
CA PHE A 204 5.30 15.58 -2.36
C PHE A 204 6.39 16.60 -2.72
N GLY A 205 6.80 16.68 -3.98
CA GLY A 205 7.94 17.54 -4.37
C GLY A 205 7.80 19.01 -3.93
N ILE A 206 6.55 19.50 -3.84
CA ILE A 206 6.21 20.88 -3.43
C ILE A 206 5.95 21.04 -1.92
N THR A 207 6.19 19.98 -1.12
CA THR A 207 6.15 19.97 0.36
C THR A 207 7.42 19.37 0.98
N THR A 208 8.41 18.97 0.17
CA THR A 208 9.68 18.38 0.61
C THR A 208 10.39 19.17 1.72
N PRO A 209 10.54 20.52 1.66
CA PRO A 209 11.22 21.27 2.70
C PRO A 209 10.60 21.07 4.08
N CYS A 210 9.27 21.10 4.17
CA CYS A 210 8.57 20.83 5.43
C CYS A 210 8.90 19.45 5.97
N VAL A 211 8.83 18.42 5.12
CA VAL A 211 9.04 17.03 5.52
C VAL A 211 10.48 16.77 5.96
N GLU A 212 11.46 17.36 5.27
CA GLU A 212 12.87 17.27 5.65
C GLU A 212 13.15 17.94 7.00
N MET A 213 12.57 19.13 7.24
CA MET A 213 12.67 19.80 8.54
C MET A 213 12.05 18.96 9.65
N VAL A 214 10.80 18.50 9.46
CA VAL A 214 10.11 17.61 10.42
C VAL A 214 10.92 16.35 10.72
N LYS A 215 11.43 15.66 9.69
CA LYS A 215 12.28 14.48 9.85
C LYS A 215 13.49 14.79 10.73
N ASN A 216 14.22 15.86 10.44
CA ASN A 216 15.41 16.25 11.19
C ASN A 216 15.09 16.56 12.66
N ILE A 217 13.95 17.20 12.94
CA ILE A 217 13.50 17.50 14.31
C ILE A 217 13.18 16.21 15.06
N LEU A 218 12.43 15.29 14.45
CA LEU A 218 12.07 14.01 15.04
C LEU A 218 13.31 13.14 15.33
N GLU A 219 14.24 13.03 14.38
CA GLU A 219 15.48 12.27 14.56
C GLU A 219 16.39 12.85 15.64
N LYS A 220 16.43 14.19 15.77
CA LYS A 220 17.14 14.87 16.87
C LYS A 220 16.45 14.64 18.22
N ASN A 221 15.12 14.56 18.24
CA ASN A 221 14.33 14.38 19.45
C ASN A 221 14.54 12.99 20.08
N SER A 222 14.55 11.93 19.27
CA SER A 222 14.76 10.57 19.80
C SER A 222 15.42 9.62 18.80
N LYS A 223 16.46 8.91 19.26
CA LYS A 223 17.10 7.81 18.51
C LYS A 223 16.20 6.57 18.36
N GLU A 224 15.13 6.51 19.15
CA GLU A 224 14.13 5.43 19.12
C GLU A 224 13.09 5.63 18.03
N TYR A 225 13.07 6.78 17.36
CA TYR A 225 12.21 6.98 16.19
C TYR A 225 12.84 6.36 14.94
N GLU A 226 12.00 5.73 14.13
CA GLU A 226 12.31 5.24 12.80
C GLU A 226 11.35 5.90 11.82
N ILE A 227 11.88 6.79 10.97
CA ILE A 227 11.07 7.62 10.10
C ILE A 227 10.86 6.94 8.74
N TYR A 228 9.61 6.86 8.32
CA TYR A 228 9.19 6.34 7.03
C TYR A 228 8.55 7.47 6.22
N ILE A 229 9.16 7.85 5.09
CA ILE A 229 8.63 8.88 4.20
C ILE A 229 7.90 8.21 3.03
N PHE A 230 6.66 8.61 2.81
CA PHE A 230 5.79 8.11 1.75
C PHE A 230 5.53 9.21 0.73
N HIS A 231 5.82 8.93 -0.53
CA HIS A 231 5.50 9.85 -1.61
C HIS A 231 4.00 9.79 -1.91
N ALA A 232 3.29 10.89 -1.71
CA ALA A 232 1.83 11.01 -1.80
C ALA A 232 1.35 10.94 -3.26
N THR A 233 1.39 9.73 -3.83
CA THR A 233 1.13 9.42 -5.24
C THR A 233 -0.06 8.48 -5.44
N GLY A 234 -0.81 8.20 -4.37
CA GLY A 234 -1.88 7.22 -4.31
C GLY A 234 -1.40 5.94 -3.62
N PRO A 235 -0.47 5.16 -4.21
CA PRO A 235 0.13 4.00 -3.56
C PRO A 235 0.90 4.34 -2.28
N GLY A 236 1.50 5.54 -2.19
CA GLY A 236 2.26 5.95 -1.01
C GLY A 236 1.40 6.07 0.25
N GLY A 237 0.29 6.81 0.20
CA GLY A 237 -0.65 6.89 1.31
C GLY A 237 -1.27 5.54 1.65
N LYS A 238 -1.63 4.73 0.65
CA LYS A 238 -2.14 3.36 0.87
C LYS A 238 -1.10 2.48 1.58
N ALA A 239 0.16 2.54 1.19
CA ALA A 239 1.24 1.78 1.82
C ALA A 239 1.48 2.22 3.26
N MET A 240 1.44 3.53 3.53
CA MET A 240 1.51 4.07 4.89
C MET A 240 0.38 3.50 5.75
N GLU A 241 -0.86 3.59 5.27
CA GLU A 241 -2.04 3.09 5.99
C GLU A 241 -2.02 1.58 6.23
N ARG A 242 -1.50 0.83 5.26
CA ARG A 242 -1.28 -0.59 5.42
C ARG A 242 -0.27 -0.88 6.52
N LEU A 243 0.87 -0.18 6.54
CA LEU A 243 1.89 -0.35 7.57
C LEU A 243 1.41 0.05 8.97
N ILE A 244 0.45 0.96 9.07
CA ILE A 244 -0.27 1.27 10.32
C ILE A 244 -1.08 0.05 10.79
N ARG A 245 -1.90 -0.52 9.89
CA ARG A 245 -2.70 -1.74 10.20
C ARG A 245 -1.82 -2.95 10.52
N GLU A 246 -0.66 -3.05 9.90
CA GLU A 246 0.39 -4.04 10.20
C GLU A 246 1.18 -3.73 11.49
N LYS A 247 0.84 -2.66 12.23
CA LYS A 247 1.47 -2.23 13.50
C LYS A 247 2.98 -1.95 13.37
N ARG A 248 3.41 -1.48 12.19
CA ARG A 248 4.77 -1.05 11.90
C ARG A 248 4.96 0.46 12.04
N ILE A 249 3.88 1.22 11.93
CA ILE A 249 3.84 2.67 12.16
C ILE A 249 3.03 2.91 13.43
N ASP A 250 3.60 3.66 14.35
CA ASP A 250 3.07 3.97 15.68
C ASP A 250 2.56 5.41 15.78
N ALA A 251 2.92 6.28 14.85
CA ALA A 251 2.47 7.66 14.77
C ALA A 251 2.56 8.18 13.33
N VAL A 252 1.73 9.15 12.97
CA VAL A 252 1.70 9.73 11.62
C VAL A 252 1.69 11.25 11.71
N LEU A 253 2.52 11.88 10.88
CA LEU A 253 2.44 13.30 10.56
C LEU A 253 2.24 13.42 9.05
N ASP A 254 0.97 13.53 8.68
CA ASP A 254 0.46 13.52 7.32
C ASP A 254 0.51 14.95 6.74
N VAL A 255 1.73 15.44 6.45
CA VAL A 255 1.94 16.79 5.90
C VAL A 255 1.19 16.96 4.58
N THR A 256 1.22 15.93 3.74
CA THR A 256 0.84 16.01 2.33
C THR A 256 -0.35 15.10 2.03
N THR A 257 -1.52 15.70 1.93
CA THR A 257 -2.81 15.00 1.70
C THR A 257 -3.36 15.21 0.28
N THR A 258 -2.50 15.61 -0.67
CA THR A 258 -2.82 15.81 -2.10
C THR A 258 -3.54 14.65 -2.79
N GLU A 259 -3.33 13.41 -2.33
CA GLU A 259 -4.03 12.22 -2.84
C GLU A 259 -5.57 12.31 -2.72
N ILE A 260 -6.07 13.16 -1.81
CA ILE A 260 -7.49 13.48 -1.64
C ILE A 260 -7.96 14.46 -2.72
N ALA A 261 -7.14 15.43 -3.11
CA ALA A 261 -7.46 16.33 -4.22
C ALA A 261 -7.62 15.53 -5.53
N ASP A 262 -6.73 14.58 -5.78
CA ASP A 262 -6.84 13.63 -6.88
C ASP A 262 -8.10 12.76 -6.78
N TYR A 263 -8.46 12.26 -5.59
CA TYR A 263 -9.69 11.50 -5.41
C TYR A 263 -10.95 12.32 -5.75
N VAL A 264 -11.04 13.54 -5.21
CA VAL A 264 -12.21 14.42 -5.37
C VAL A 264 -12.33 14.92 -6.81
N CYS A 265 -11.22 15.27 -7.45
CA CYS A 265 -11.22 15.93 -8.76
C CYS A 265 -11.05 14.96 -9.94
N GLY A 266 -10.73 13.68 -9.67
CA GLY A 266 -10.47 12.66 -10.70
C GLY A 266 -9.06 12.70 -11.27
N GLY A 267 -8.07 13.04 -10.45
CA GLY A 267 -6.65 12.93 -10.76
C GLY A 267 -6.14 11.48 -10.72
N ILE A 268 -4.92 11.27 -11.21
CA ILE A 268 -4.34 9.93 -11.43
C ILE A 268 -3.57 9.37 -10.22
N LEU A 269 -3.26 10.21 -9.23
CA LEU A 269 -2.48 9.88 -8.04
C LEU A 269 -3.36 9.74 -6.78
N SER A 270 -4.57 9.19 -6.96
CA SER A 270 -5.54 9.04 -5.87
C SER A 270 -5.22 7.86 -4.93
N ALA A 271 -5.33 8.10 -3.62
CA ALA A 271 -5.32 7.05 -2.60
C ALA A 271 -6.70 6.42 -2.34
N GLY A 272 -7.74 6.86 -3.07
CA GLY A 272 -9.09 6.32 -2.98
C GLY A 272 -9.88 6.79 -1.75
N PRO A 273 -11.11 6.28 -1.58
CA PRO A 273 -12.04 6.78 -0.58
C PRO A 273 -11.57 6.57 0.86
N GLU A 274 -10.78 5.54 1.14
CA GLU A 274 -10.41 5.17 2.52
C GLU A 274 -9.25 6.00 3.09
N ARG A 275 -8.73 6.97 2.34
CA ARG A 275 -7.59 7.79 2.77
C ARG A 275 -7.89 8.56 4.06
N LEU A 276 -6.92 8.58 4.99
CA LEU A 276 -6.93 9.07 6.37
C LEU A 276 -7.56 8.14 7.43
N SER A 277 -8.02 6.94 7.05
CA SER A 277 -8.76 6.08 7.99
C SER A 277 -7.86 5.33 8.96
N ALA A 278 -6.74 4.75 8.49
CA ALA A 278 -6.01 3.75 9.29
C ALA A 278 -5.51 4.25 10.65
N ALA A 279 -4.88 5.43 10.71
CA ALA A 279 -4.37 5.98 11.97
C ALA A 279 -5.50 6.28 12.96
N ALA A 280 -6.58 6.90 12.45
CA ALA A 280 -7.77 7.24 13.19
C ALA A 280 -8.48 6.00 13.76
N GLU A 281 -8.66 4.95 12.95
CA GLU A 281 -9.28 3.67 13.35
C GLU A 281 -8.44 2.94 14.40
N MET A 282 -7.12 2.89 14.19
CA MET A 282 -6.19 2.22 15.08
C MET A 282 -5.94 3.00 16.38
N GLY A 283 -6.33 4.28 16.42
CA GLY A 283 -6.19 5.15 17.58
C GLY A 283 -4.73 5.43 17.93
N ILE A 284 -3.88 5.64 16.90
CA ILE A 284 -2.49 6.07 17.05
C ILE A 284 -2.36 7.59 16.87
N PRO A 285 -1.33 8.25 17.43
CA PRO A 285 -1.08 9.68 17.21
C PRO A 285 -1.10 10.07 15.73
N GLN A 286 -1.93 11.05 15.39
CA GLN A 286 -2.11 11.50 14.01
C GLN A 286 -2.18 13.04 13.95
N ILE A 287 -1.19 13.65 13.30
CA ILE A 287 -1.26 15.04 12.85
C ILE A 287 -1.56 15.04 11.36
N VAL A 288 -2.57 15.79 10.93
CA VAL A 288 -2.93 15.95 9.51
C VAL A 288 -2.72 17.39 9.09
N SER A 289 -2.10 17.62 7.94
CA SER A 289 -2.10 18.92 7.28
C SER A 289 -2.68 18.79 5.87
N VAL A 290 -2.63 19.90 5.13
CA VAL A 290 -3.29 20.12 3.84
C VAL A 290 -2.27 20.41 2.74
N GLY A 291 -1.05 19.90 2.91
CA GLY A 291 0.03 20.08 1.97
C GLY A 291 -0.35 19.56 0.59
N ALA A 292 -0.12 20.38 -0.43
CA ALA A 292 -0.41 20.10 -1.84
C ALA A 292 -1.89 19.80 -2.17
N CYS A 293 -2.85 20.12 -1.30
CA CYS A 293 -4.28 20.03 -1.63
C CYS A 293 -4.73 21.04 -2.71
N ASP A 294 -3.90 22.04 -3.02
CA ASP A 294 -4.03 22.95 -4.15
C ASP A 294 -3.77 22.28 -5.51
N CYS A 295 -3.23 21.06 -5.51
CA CYS A 295 -2.70 20.40 -6.70
C CYS A 295 -3.43 19.09 -6.99
N VAL A 296 -3.99 18.98 -8.19
CA VAL A 296 -4.56 17.75 -8.77
C VAL A 296 -3.63 17.26 -9.88
N ASN A 297 -3.32 15.97 -9.88
CA ASN A 297 -2.29 15.41 -10.76
C ASN A 297 -2.91 14.71 -11.97
N PHE A 298 -2.41 15.05 -13.16
CA PHE A 298 -2.73 14.39 -14.42
C PHE A 298 -1.46 13.95 -15.15
N GLY A 299 -1.64 13.17 -16.21
CA GLY A 299 -0.56 12.73 -17.08
C GLY A 299 -0.03 13.85 -17.99
N PRO A 300 0.48 13.49 -19.18
CA PRO A 300 0.88 14.46 -20.20
C PRO A 300 -0.24 15.47 -20.46
N ARG A 301 0.11 16.70 -20.85
CA ARG A 301 -0.86 17.80 -21.03
C ARG A 301 -2.02 17.42 -21.97
N ASP A 302 -1.73 16.65 -23.01
CA ASP A 302 -2.73 16.22 -23.99
C ASP A 302 -3.68 15.13 -23.48
N SER A 303 -3.37 14.51 -22.34
CA SER A 303 -4.24 13.53 -21.67
C SER A 303 -5.26 14.17 -20.72
N ILE A 304 -5.17 15.49 -20.49
CA ILE A 304 -6.05 16.20 -19.56
C ILE A 304 -7.49 16.19 -20.10
N PRO A 305 -8.49 15.79 -19.28
CA PRO A 305 -9.90 15.81 -19.67
C PRO A 305 -10.36 17.18 -20.19
N GLU A 306 -11.19 17.19 -21.24
CA GLU A 306 -11.67 18.43 -21.90
C GLU A 306 -12.21 19.47 -20.90
N LYS A 307 -12.96 19.00 -19.91
CA LYS A 307 -13.56 19.82 -18.84
C LYS A 307 -12.55 20.62 -17.99
N PHE A 308 -11.25 20.30 -18.09
CA PHE A 308 -10.18 20.92 -17.33
C PHE A 308 -9.20 21.75 -18.16
N LYS A 309 -9.44 21.91 -19.48
CA LYS A 309 -8.48 22.62 -20.36
C LYS A 309 -8.27 24.09 -20.01
N ASP A 310 -9.32 24.77 -19.55
CA ASP A 310 -9.28 26.20 -19.18
C ASP A 310 -8.82 26.43 -17.73
N ARG A 311 -8.38 25.38 -17.04
CA ARG A 311 -7.88 25.47 -15.66
C ARG A 311 -6.46 26.00 -15.63
N VAL A 312 -6.00 26.40 -14.45
CA VAL A 312 -4.59 26.77 -14.25
C VAL A 312 -3.75 25.50 -14.24
N LEU A 313 -3.01 25.29 -15.33
CA LEU A 313 -2.20 24.09 -15.56
C LEU A 313 -0.71 24.41 -15.54
N VAL A 314 0.05 23.67 -14.74
CA VAL A 314 1.52 23.73 -14.68
C VAL A 314 2.08 22.40 -15.14
N GLN A 315 2.75 22.39 -16.28
CA GLN A 315 3.48 21.20 -16.73
C GLN A 315 4.71 21.02 -15.84
N HIS A 316 4.73 19.94 -15.06
CA HIS A 316 5.84 19.63 -14.17
C HIS A 316 6.98 18.95 -14.94
N ASN A 317 6.62 18.00 -15.81
CA ASN A 317 7.52 17.34 -16.75
C ASN A 317 6.71 16.85 -17.97
N PRO A 318 7.33 16.21 -18.99
CA PRO A 318 6.59 15.73 -20.17
C PRO A 318 5.42 14.79 -19.86
N ASP A 319 5.53 14.01 -18.77
CA ASP A 319 4.57 12.97 -18.40
C ASP A 319 3.56 13.40 -17.32
N MET A 320 3.74 14.58 -16.72
CA MET A 320 2.94 15.04 -15.57
C MET A 320 2.56 16.52 -15.69
N THR A 321 1.26 16.78 -15.55
CA THR A 321 0.70 18.13 -15.46
C THR A 321 -0.09 18.30 -14.17
N LEU A 322 0.17 19.40 -13.48
CA LEU A 322 -0.50 19.79 -12.25
C LEU A 322 -1.63 20.76 -12.58
N MET A 323 -2.80 20.54 -12.01
CA MET A 323 -3.96 21.43 -12.12
C MET A 323 -4.25 22.06 -10.76
N ARG A 324 -4.46 23.38 -10.73
CA ARG A 324 -4.92 24.08 -9.53
C ARG A 324 -6.36 23.69 -9.19
N SER A 325 -6.60 23.14 -8.00
CA SER A 325 -7.95 22.98 -7.46
C SER A 325 -8.61 24.35 -7.23
N ASN A 326 -9.92 24.47 -7.50
CA ASN A 326 -10.68 25.70 -7.31
C ASN A 326 -11.35 25.74 -5.93
N ALA A 327 -12.09 26.81 -5.64
CA ALA A 327 -12.76 27.01 -4.36
C ALA A 327 -13.76 25.91 -3.98
N ASP A 328 -14.59 25.45 -4.93
CA ASP A 328 -15.57 24.39 -4.69
C ASP A 328 -14.88 23.04 -4.42
N GLU A 329 -13.86 22.71 -5.22
CA GLU A 329 -13.06 21.50 -5.05
C GLU A 329 -12.30 21.52 -3.71
N CYS A 330 -11.72 22.66 -3.33
CA CYS A 330 -11.10 22.87 -2.03
C CYS A 330 -12.09 22.65 -0.87
N ALA A 331 -13.32 23.16 -0.99
CA ALA A 331 -14.36 22.91 0.01
C ALA A 331 -14.69 21.42 0.11
N GLU A 332 -14.83 20.71 -1.00
CA GLU A 332 -15.08 19.26 -1.02
C GLU A 332 -13.91 18.45 -0.45
N ILE A 333 -12.66 18.84 -0.73
CA ILE A 333 -11.46 18.25 -0.11
C ILE A 333 -11.50 18.44 1.40
N GLY A 334 -11.84 19.64 1.88
CA GLY A 334 -11.94 19.93 3.31
C GLY A 334 -13.04 19.12 4.00
N LYS A 335 -14.21 19.01 3.37
CA LYS A 335 -15.32 18.16 3.84
C LYS A 335 -14.91 16.69 3.90
N PHE A 336 -14.18 16.19 2.91
CA PHE A 336 -13.68 14.82 2.91
C PHE A 336 -12.73 14.58 4.10
N ILE A 337 -11.75 15.45 4.30
CA ILE A 337 -10.77 15.33 5.41
C ILE A 337 -11.52 15.34 6.76
N ALA A 338 -12.35 16.36 7.00
CA ALA A 338 -13.07 16.49 8.25
C ALA A 338 -14.05 15.33 8.49
N GLY A 339 -14.82 14.97 7.46
CA GLY A 339 -15.77 13.87 7.51
C GLY A 339 -15.08 12.56 7.85
N ARG A 340 -13.94 12.27 7.20
CA ARG A 340 -13.22 11.02 7.42
C ARG A 340 -12.62 10.94 8.83
N LEU A 341 -11.95 11.99 9.29
CA LEU A 341 -11.38 12.01 10.64
C LEU A 341 -12.49 11.90 11.70
N LYS A 342 -13.60 12.61 11.53
CA LYS A 342 -14.75 12.57 12.44
C LYS A 342 -15.40 11.18 12.50
N GLU A 343 -15.54 10.51 11.36
CA GLU A 343 -16.12 9.18 11.24
C GLU A 343 -15.22 8.10 11.86
N LYS A 344 -13.91 8.16 11.58
CA LYS A 344 -12.98 7.06 11.87
C LYS A 344 -12.23 7.18 13.19
N ALA A 345 -12.07 8.39 13.74
CA ALA A 345 -11.24 8.61 14.92
C ALA A 345 -11.78 7.92 16.17
N LYS A 346 -11.14 6.81 16.54
CA LYS A 346 -11.41 6.08 17.78
C LYS A 346 -10.95 6.85 19.01
N ARG A 347 -9.79 7.53 18.92
CA ARG A 347 -9.24 8.41 19.95
C ARG A 347 -9.07 9.82 19.40
N LYS A 348 -10.08 10.66 19.57
CA LYS A 348 -10.11 12.04 19.04
C LYS A 348 -9.05 12.94 19.67
N ASP A 349 -8.68 12.67 20.92
CA ASP A 349 -7.61 13.34 21.66
C ASP A 349 -6.20 13.09 21.07
N LEU A 350 -6.06 12.07 20.20
CA LEU A 350 -4.84 11.76 19.48
C LEU A 350 -4.82 12.26 18.02
N VAL A 351 -5.85 12.98 17.60
CA VAL A 351 -5.93 13.52 16.24
C VAL A 351 -5.92 15.03 16.31
N LYS A 352 -5.04 15.67 15.53
CA LYS A 352 -5.07 17.12 15.32
C LYS A 352 -4.91 17.45 13.85
N VAL A 353 -5.50 18.57 13.44
CA VAL A 353 -5.34 19.12 12.09
C VAL A 353 -4.58 20.45 12.16
N CYS A 354 -3.48 20.58 11.42
CA CYS A 354 -2.64 21.77 11.38
C CYS A 354 -2.76 22.47 10.02
N LEU A 355 -3.20 23.73 10.02
CA LEU A 355 -3.49 24.51 8.81
C LEU A 355 -2.46 25.63 8.58
N PRO A 356 -1.73 25.63 7.44
CA PRO A 356 -0.80 26.69 7.05
C PRO A 356 -1.53 27.83 6.31
N ARG A 357 -1.90 28.88 7.03
CA ARG A 357 -2.79 29.97 6.53
C ARG A 357 -2.22 30.80 5.39
N LYS A 358 -0.92 30.71 5.07
CA LYS A 358 -0.28 31.46 3.98
C LYS A 358 0.05 30.63 2.74
N GLY A 359 -0.33 29.35 2.71
CA GLY A 359 -0.16 28.54 1.52
C GLY A 359 0.04 27.06 1.79
N THR A 360 -0.53 26.23 0.91
CA THR A 360 -0.54 24.77 1.02
C THR A 360 0.59 24.08 0.25
N SER A 361 1.35 24.80 -0.58
CA SER A 361 2.46 24.24 -1.34
C SER A 361 3.47 25.31 -1.76
N MET A 362 4.60 24.93 -2.37
CA MET A 362 5.51 25.89 -3.03
C MET A 362 4.84 26.70 -4.16
N LEU A 363 3.75 26.20 -4.75
CA LEU A 363 3.05 26.87 -5.85
C LEU A 363 1.90 27.76 -5.35
N ALA A 364 1.31 27.42 -4.20
CA ALA A 364 0.20 28.13 -3.57
C ALA A 364 0.67 29.09 -2.46
N VAL A 365 1.66 29.92 -2.78
CA VAL A 365 2.12 31.04 -1.92
C VAL A 365 2.02 32.35 -2.69
N GLU A 366 2.06 33.49 -2.00
CA GLU A 366 2.04 34.80 -2.65
C GLU A 366 3.07 34.90 -3.79
N GLY A 367 2.61 35.28 -4.99
CA GLY A 367 3.42 35.32 -6.22
C GLY A 367 3.60 33.97 -6.95
N GLY A 368 3.14 32.87 -6.35
CA GLY A 368 3.15 31.54 -6.94
C GLY A 368 2.02 31.31 -7.96
N LYS A 369 2.22 30.35 -8.87
CA LYS A 369 1.26 30.06 -9.95
C LYS A 369 -0.10 29.54 -9.47
N PHE A 370 -0.16 28.93 -8.30
CA PHE A 370 -1.37 28.37 -7.69
C PHE A 370 -1.89 29.24 -6.53
N HIS A 371 -1.36 30.45 -6.36
CA HIS A 371 -1.82 31.38 -5.32
C HIS A 371 -3.29 31.72 -5.52
N ASP A 372 -4.13 31.29 -4.59
CA ASP A 372 -5.56 31.57 -4.57
C ASP A 372 -6.06 31.54 -3.12
N VAL A 373 -6.21 32.73 -2.54
CA VAL A 373 -6.57 32.92 -1.12
C VAL A 373 -7.99 32.45 -0.84
N GLU A 374 -8.91 32.62 -1.79
CA GLU A 374 -10.30 32.21 -1.59
C GLU A 374 -10.41 30.68 -1.65
N ALA A 375 -9.73 30.02 -2.58
CA ALA A 375 -9.71 28.57 -2.63
C ALA A 375 -9.11 27.94 -1.36
N ASP A 376 -7.99 28.48 -0.86
CA ASP A 376 -7.36 28.00 0.38
C ASP A 376 -8.26 28.25 1.60
N LYS A 377 -8.94 29.40 1.63
CA LYS A 377 -9.91 29.72 2.68
C LYS A 377 -11.06 28.71 2.71
N MET A 378 -11.63 28.35 1.55
CA MET A 378 -12.71 27.37 1.47
C MET A 378 -12.30 25.99 1.99
N LEU A 379 -11.06 25.56 1.72
CA LEU A 379 -10.50 24.33 2.30
C LEU A 379 -10.43 24.40 3.82
N PHE A 380 -9.88 25.49 4.36
CA PHE A 380 -9.70 25.66 5.80
C PHE A 380 -11.03 25.76 6.55
N GLU A 381 -12.00 26.53 6.02
CA GLU A 381 -13.33 26.69 6.62
C GLU A 381 -14.10 25.37 6.61
N ALA A 382 -14.09 24.63 5.50
CA ALA A 382 -14.74 23.33 5.43
C ALA A 382 -14.20 22.32 6.45
N ILE A 383 -12.88 22.35 6.72
CA ILE A 383 -12.27 21.49 7.76
C ILE A 383 -12.74 21.90 9.15
N LYS A 384 -12.72 23.21 9.45
CA LYS A 384 -13.11 23.74 10.76
C LYS A 384 -14.57 23.43 11.06
N ASP A 385 -15.45 23.73 10.12
CA ASP A 385 -16.89 23.52 10.28
C ASP A 385 -17.21 22.03 10.40
N GLY A 386 -16.55 21.17 9.62
CA GLY A 386 -16.75 19.73 9.67
C GLY A 386 -16.29 19.09 10.99
N LEU A 387 -15.25 19.65 11.61
CA LEU A 387 -14.68 19.17 12.88
C LEU A 387 -15.21 19.92 14.12
N ASP A 388 -16.04 20.93 13.97
CA ASP A 388 -16.62 21.64 15.11
C ASP A 388 -17.42 20.68 16.01
N GLY A 389 -17.23 20.83 17.33
CA GLY A 389 -17.79 19.95 18.34
C GLY A 389 -17.35 18.47 18.26
N SER A 390 -16.44 18.11 17.35
CA SER A 390 -16.05 16.71 17.17
C SER A 390 -15.14 16.20 18.29
N GLY A 391 -14.39 17.10 18.94
CA GLY A 391 -13.31 16.79 19.90
C GLY A 391 -11.92 16.67 19.27
N ILE A 392 -11.80 16.84 17.95
CA ILE A 392 -10.52 16.91 17.23
C ILE A 392 -10.10 18.39 17.15
N GLU A 393 -8.88 18.70 17.58
CA GLU A 393 -8.36 20.08 17.53
C GLU A 393 -7.95 20.47 16.11
N VAL A 394 -8.37 21.67 15.69
CA VAL A 394 -7.88 22.33 14.46
C VAL A 394 -7.01 23.52 14.87
N LEU A 395 -5.74 23.48 14.48
CA LEU A 395 -4.72 24.45 14.86
C LEU A 395 -4.25 25.21 13.62
N GLU A 396 -4.24 26.54 13.69
CA GLU A 396 -3.89 27.41 12.59
C GLU A 396 -2.56 28.13 12.84
N LYS A 397 -1.74 28.29 11.80
CA LYS A 397 -0.53 29.12 11.84
C LYS A 397 -0.47 30.04 10.64
N ASN A 398 -0.13 31.32 10.88
CA ASN A 398 0.07 32.34 9.84
C ASN A 398 1.41 32.17 9.11
N ARG A 399 1.62 30.98 8.55
CA ARG A 399 2.82 30.49 7.88
C ARG A 399 2.43 29.67 6.64
N THR A 400 3.38 29.49 5.72
CA THR A 400 3.21 28.57 4.59
C THR A 400 3.52 27.15 5.05
N VAL A 401 3.12 26.13 4.29
CA VAL A 401 3.40 24.72 4.65
C VAL A 401 4.91 24.44 4.76
N ASN A 402 5.74 25.13 3.97
CA ASN A 402 7.19 24.93 3.92
C ASN A 402 7.97 25.89 4.82
N ASP A 403 7.29 26.65 5.67
CA ASP A 403 7.92 27.52 6.64
C ASP A 403 8.53 26.72 7.80
N GLU A 404 9.71 27.13 8.27
CA GLU A 404 10.43 26.46 9.35
C GLU A 404 9.62 26.42 10.65
N GLU A 405 8.94 27.51 11.00
CA GLU A 405 8.13 27.56 12.22
C GLU A 405 6.90 26.64 12.14
N PHE A 406 6.34 26.44 10.93
CA PHE A 406 5.24 25.51 10.72
C PHE A 406 5.68 24.05 10.84
N ALA A 407 6.83 23.71 10.24
CA ALA A 407 7.43 22.38 10.36
C ALA A 407 7.78 22.05 11.82
N GLN A 408 8.40 23.00 12.54
CA GLN A 408 8.69 22.87 13.97
C GLN A 408 7.43 22.63 14.78
N PHE A 409 6.41 23.45 14.56
CA PHE A 409 5.12 23.32 15.24
C PHE A 409 4.49 21.94 15.05
N MET A 410 4.40 21.43 13.83
CA MET A 410 3.81 20.11 13.58
C MET A 410 4.61 18.98 14.23
N ALA A 411 5.94 19.05 14.20
CA ALA A 411 6.80 18.05 14.83
C ALA A 411 6.61 18.04 16.35
N GLU A 412 6.54 19.21 16.98
CA GLU A 412 6.29 19.35 18.43
C GLU A 412 4.93 18.80 18.82
N GLU A 413 3.87 19.13 18.07
CA GLU A 413 2.52 18.58 18.32
C GLU A 413 2.51 17.06 18.23
N LEU A 414 3.20 16.46 17.25
CA LEU A 414 3.30 15.01 17.15
C LEU A 414 4.05 14.40 18.34
N ILE A 415 5.18 14.99 18.74
CA ILE A 415 5.96 14.53 19.90
C ILE A 415 5.11 14.57 21.17
N GLN A 416 4.31 15.63 21.35
CA GLN A 416 3.39 15.73 22.47
C GLN A 416 2.34 14.61 22.44
N LEU A 417 1.74 14.31 21.28
CA LEU A 417 0.78 13.21 21.17
C LEU A 417 1.42 11.84 21.43
N ILE A 418 2.63 11.60 20.93
CA ILE A 418 3.39 10.36 21.18
C ILE A 418 3.70 10.14 22.66
N SER A 419 3.88 11.21 23.45
CA SER A 419 4.12 11.09 24.89
C SER A 419 2.85 10.79 25.72
N LYS A 420 1.66 11.04 25.15
CA LYS A 420 0.35 10.75 25.76
C LYS A 420 -0.22 9.38 25.36
N SER A 421 0.32 8.75 24.32
CA SER A 421 -0.10 7.44 23.80
C SER A 421 0.68 6.30 24.44
#